data_AF-A0A2J8N4I4-F1
#
_entry.id   AF-A0A2J8N4I4-F1
#
_cell.length_a   1.000
_cell.length_b   1.000
_cell.length_c   1.000
_cell.angle_alpha   90.00
_cell.angle_beta   90.00
_cell.angle_gamma   90.00
#
_symmetry.space_group_name_H-M   'P 1'
#
loop_
_entity.id
_entity.type
_entity.pdbx_description
1 polymer ?
#
loop_
_entity_poly.entity_id
_entity_poly.type
_entity_poly.pdbx_seq_one_letter_code
_entity_poly.pdbx_strand_id
1 'polypeptide(L)'
;MNRVNDPLIFIRDIKPGLKNLNVVFIVLEIGRVTKTKDGHEVRSCKVADKTGSITISVWDEIGGLIQPGDIIRLTRGYASMWKGCLTLYTGRGGELQKIGDLGAVQAAAMRDSIHYYPGNDLHPDLEEPSSLGV
;
A
#
# COMPACT_ATOMS: atom_id res chain seq x y z
N MET A 1 -23.75 2.12 0.60
CA MET A 1 -23.23 0.75 0.76
C MET A 1 -21.75 0.69 0.33
N ASN A 2 -20.83 0.54 1.27
CA ASN A 2 -19.41 0.26 1.00
C ASN A 2 -19.25 -1.25 0.82
N ARG A 3 -19.14 -1.71 -0.42
CA ARG A 3 -18.91 -3.14 -0.71
C ARG A 3 -17.42 -3.37 -0.67
N VAL A 4 -16.92 -3.78 0.51
CA VAL A 4 -15.53 -4.20 0.71
C VAL A 4 -15.10 -5.28 -0.31
N ASN A 5 -16.06 -5.99 -0.91
CA ASN A 5 -15.89 -7.09 -1.86
C ASN A 5 -15.82 -6.70 -3.35
N ASP A 6 -15.84 -5.42 -3.72
CA ASP A 6 -15.68 -5.08 -5.13
C ASP A 6 -14.27 -5.47 -5.62
N PRO A 7 -14.15 -6.09 -6.81
CA PRO A 7 -12.88 -6.65 -7.27
C PRO A 7 -11.83 -5.55 -7.45
N LEU A 8 -10.61 -5.83 -6.98
CA LEU A 8 -9.46 -4.95 -7.16
C LEU A 8 -8.87 -5.15 -8.56
N ILE A 9 -8.46 -4.05 -9.18
CA ILE A 9 -7.71 -4.07 -10.43
C ILE A 9 -6.23 -3.78 -10.14
N PHE A 10 -5.33 -4.50 -10.82
CA PHE A 10 -3.90 -4.23 -10.78
C PHE A 10 -3.55 -3.04 -11.68
N ILE A 11 -2.52 -2.29 -11.30
CA ILE A 11 -2.10 -1.08 -12.03
C ILE A 11 -1.79 -1.37 -13.50
N ARG A 12 -1.12 -2.48 -13.80
CA ARG A 12 -0.78 -2.86 -15.19
C ARG A 12 -2.00 -3.01 -16.11
N ASP A 13 -3.16 -3.35 -15.55
CA ASP A 13 -4.37 -3.61 -16.32
C ASP A 13 -5.23 -2.35 -16.51
N ILE A 14 -4.81 -1.21 -15.92
CA ILE A 14 -5.51 0.08 -16.05
C ILE A 14 -5.28 0.66 -17.45
N LYS A 15 -6.37 1.03 -18.10
CA LYS A 15 -6.38 1.65 -19.44
C LYS A 15 -7.12 2.99 -19.40
N PRO A 16 -6.83 3.93 -20.33
CA PRO A 16 -7.59 5.16 -20.43
C PRO A 16 -9.09 4.91 -20.57
N GLY A 17 -9.92 5.70 -19.87
CA GLY A 17 -11.38 5.65 -19.95
C GLY A 17 -12.06 4.67 -19.00
N LEU A 18 -11.30 3.80 -18.31
CA LEU A 18 -11.88 2.91 -17.30
C LEU A 18 -12.40 3.71 -16.09
N LYS A 19 -13.53 3.26 -15.55
CA LYS A 19 -14.27 3.88 -14.44
C LYS A 19 -14.63 2.82 -13.40
N ASN A 20 -15.07 3.27 -12.23
CA ASN A 20 -15.40 2.41 -11.10
C ASN A 20 -14.24 1.50 -10.70
N LEU A 21 -13.01 2.02 -10.79
CA LEU A 21 -11.80 1.30 -10.46
C LEU A 21 -11.64 1.21 -8.94
N ASN A 22 -11.33 0.02 -8.44
CA ASN A 22 -10.90 -0.17 -7.07
C ASN A 22 -9.45 -0.64 -7.09
N VAL A 23 -8.55 0.14 -6.52
CA VAL A 23 -7.09 -0.09 -6.61
C VAL A 23 -6.49 0.05 -5.23
N VAL A 24 -5.57 -0.85 -4.87
CA VAL A 24 -4.73 -0.70 -3.68
C VAL A 24 -3.31 -0.46 -4.14
N PHE A 25 -2.68 0.58 -3.63
CA PHE A 25 -1.32 0.97 -4.01
C PHE A 25 -0.56 1.57 -2.83
N ILE A 26 0.77 1.55 -2.93
CA ILE A 26 1.66 2.31 -2.07
C ILE A 26 2.03 3.64 -2.73
N VAL A 27 2.11 4.71 -1.95
CA VAL A 27 2.59 6.01 -2.40
C VAL A 27 4.11 6.02 -2.41
N LEU A 28 4.70 6.31 -3.56
CA LEU A 28 6.15 6.35 -3.73
C LEU A 28 6.70 7.78 -3.60
N GLU A 29 6.09 8.71 -4.33
CA GLU A 29 6.56 10.09 -4.44
C GLU A 29 5.37 11.04 -4.48
N ILE A 30 5.52 12.21 -3.84
CA ILE A 30 4.54 13.29 -3.88
C ILE A 30 5.13 14.44 -4.68
N GLY A 31 4.48 14.80 -5.78
CA GLY A 31 4.87 15.93 -6.62
C GLY A 31 4.54 17.27 -5.99
N ARG A 32 4.98 18.34 -6.65
CA ARG A 32 4.70 19.72 -6.22
C ARG A 32 3.20 20.01 -6.25
N VAL A 33 2.75 20.85 -5.32
CA VAL A 33 1.40 21.39 -5.31
C VAL A 33 1.24 22.33 -6.50
N THR A 34 0.15 22.15 -7.25
CA THR A 34 -0.29 23.08 -8.28
C THR A 34 -1.64 23.64 -7.88
N LYS A 35 -1.89 24.92 -8.15
CA LYS A 35 -3.22 25.52 -7.95
C LYS A 35 -3.93 25.66 -9.29
N THR A 36 -5.18 25.26 -9.33
CA THR A 36 -6.06 25.48 -10.47
C THR A 36 -6.57 26.94 -10.48
N LYS A 37 -7.18 27.37 -11.60
CA LYS A 37 -7.67 28.76 -11.74
C LYS A 37 -8.77 29.12 -10.75
N ASP A 38 -9.56 28.12 -10.35
CA ASP A 38 -10.63 28.14 -9.36
C ASP A 38 -10.13 27.95 -7.92
N GLY A 39 -8.81 27.82 -7.71
CA GLY A 39 -8.19 27.85 -6.38
C GLY A 39 -7.97 26.50 -5.71
N HIS A 40 -8.36 25.39 -6.35
CA HIS A 40 -8.14 24.04 -5.82
C HIS A 40 -6.67 23.64 -5.89
N GLU A 41 -6.21 22.92 -4.87
CA GLU A 41 -4.86 22.36 -4.84
C GLU A 41 -4.84 20.98 -5.47
N VAL A 42 -3.86 20.70 -6.32
CA VAL A 42 -3.67 19.39 -6.94
C VAL A 42 -2.23 18.96 -6.81
N ARG A 43 -2.04 17.74 -6.28
CA ARG A 43 -0.75 17.07 -6.18
C ARG A 43 -0.76 15.86 -7.11
N SER A 44 0.24 15.76 -7.98
CA SER A 44 0.49 14.55 -8.77
C SER A 44 1.42 13.64 -7.98
N CYS A 45 0.93 12.47 -7.59
CA CYS A 45 1.67 11.49 -6.82
C CYS A 45 2.00 10.28 -7.71
N LYS A 46 3.19 9.71 -7.53
CA LYS A 46 3.55 8.42 -8.13
C LYS A 46 3.18 7.32 -7.14
N VAL A 47 2.41 6.35 -7.60
CA VAL A 47 1.94 5.23 -6.78
C VAL A 47 2.23 3.91 -7.49
N ALA A 48 2.34 2.82 -6.72
CA ALA A 48 2.68 1.52 -7.29
C ALA A 48 2.01 0.35 -6.57
N ASP A 49 1.96 -0.78 -7.27
CA ASP A 49 1.65 -2.09 -6.75
C ASP A 49 2.70 -3.08 -7.32
N LYS A 50 2.52 -4.38 -7.05
CA LYS A 50 3.44 -5.42 -7.53
C LYS A 50 3.51 -5.55 -9.06
N THR A 51 2.61 -4.93 -9.81
CA THR A 51 2.47 -5.06 -11.27
C THR A 51 2.98 -3.84 -12.04
N GLY A 52 3.13 -2.69 -11.38
CA GLY A 52 3.64 -1.48 -12.00
C GLY A 52 3.39 -0.22 -11.18
N SER A 53 3.64 0.93 -11.81
CA SER A 53 3.40 2.25 -11.22
C SER A 53 2.56 3.13 -12.14
N ILE A 54 1.78 4.03 -11.55
CA ILE A 54 0.94 5.00 -12.26
C ILE A 54 0.94 6.33 -11.52
N THR A 55 0.61 7.41 -12.22
CA THR A 55 0.40 8.72 -11.60
C THR A 55 -1.04 8.80 -11.09
N ILE A 56 -1.26 9.35 -9.91
CA ILE A 56 -2.58 9.75 -9.40
C ILE A 56 -2.60 11.26 -9.14
N SER A 57 -3.69 11.93 -9.49
CA SER A 57 -3.92 13.33 -9.13
C SER A 57 -4.85 13.40 -7.93
N VAL A 58 -4.33 13.92 -6.82
CA VAL A 58 -5.05 14.05 -5.55
C VAL A 58 -5.33 15.52 -5.28
N TRP A 59 -6.57 15.79 -4.89
CA TRP A 59 -7.11 17.15 -4.76
C TRP A 59 -7.22 17.58 -3.31
N ASP A 60 -7.04 18.88 -3.10
CA ASP A 60 -7.32 19.64 -1.89
C ASP A 60 -6.71 19.02 -0.62
N GLU A 61 -7.47 19.01 0.47
CA GLU A 61 -7.04 18.59 1.81
C GLU A 61 -6.52 17.15 1.80
N ILE A 62 -7.16 16.25 1.06
CA ILE A 62 -6.73 14.85 0.95
C ILE A 62 -5.30 14.77 0.40
N GLY A 63 -4.96 15.63 -0.57
CA GLY A 63 -3.59 15.69 -1.09
C GLY A 63 -2.57 16.12 -0.04
N GLY A 64 -2.97 16.95 0.93
CA GLY A 64 -2.09 17.40 2.02
C GLY A 64 -1.85 16.35 3.10
N LEU A 65 -2.73 15.35 3.23
CA LEU A 65 -2.66 14.30 4.24
C LEU A 65 -1.81 13.09 3.82
N ILE A 66 -1.70 12.84 2.52
CA ILE A 66 -0.97 11.69 1.99
C ILE A 66 0.54 11.85 2.22
N GLN A 67 1.21 10.76 2.57
CA GLN A 67 2.66 10.69 2.75
C GLN A 67 3.28 9.56 1.91
N PRO A 68 4.56 9.67 1.51
CA PRO A 68 5.30 8.54 0.94
C PRO A 68 5.29 7.35 1.91
N GLY A 69 5.10 6.14 1.38
CA GLY A 69 4.98 4.91 2.16
C GLY A 69 3.56 4.56 2.61
N ASP A 70 2.58 5.47 2.46
CA ASP A 70 1.17 5.16 2.74
C ASP A 70 0.64 4.09 1.79
N ILE A 71 -0.09 3.12 2.35
CA ILE A 71 -0.85 2.13 1.61
C ILE A 71 -2.29 2.62 1.55
N ILE A 72 -2.77 2.92 0.35
CA ILE A 72 -4.06 3.56 0.11
C ILE A 72 -4.93 2.65 -0.75
N ARG A 73 -6.19 2.54 -0.36
CA ARG A 73 -7.27 1.98 -1.16
C ARG A 73 -8.03 3.11 -1.83
N LEU A 74 -8.00 3.16 -3.15
CA LEU A 74 -8.88 3.96 -3.98
C LEU A 74 -10.15 3.17 -4.30
N THR A 75 -11.32 3.76 -4.09
CA THR A 75 -12.59 3.20 -4.57
C THR A 75 -13.28 4.13 -5.57
N ARG A 76 -14.03 3.52 -6.50
CA ARG A 76 -14.73 4.22 -7.59
C ARG A 76 -13.85 5.22 -8.35
N GLY A 77 -12.57 4.89 -8.52
CA GLY A 77 -11.63 5.69 -9.28
C GLY A 77 -11.91 5.64 -10.78
N TYR A 78 -11.22 6.49 -11.52
CA TYR A 78 -11.18 6.42 -12.98
C TYR A 78 -9.79 6.76 -13.50
N ALA A 79 -9.50 6.30 -14.71
CA ALA A 79 -8.23 6.57 -15.39
C ALA A 79 -8.46 7.40 -16.65
N SER A 80 -7.65 8.44 -16.84
CA SER A 80 -7.71 9.31 -18.02
C SER A 80 -6.32 9.77 -18.42
N MET A 81 -6.18 10.23 -19.66
CA MET A 81 -4.94 10.84 -20.14
C MET A 81 -4.87 12.30 -19.71
N TRP A 82 -3.75 12.69 -19.11
CA TRP A 82 -3.43 14.07 -18.76
C TRP A 82 -2.03 14.43 -19.23
N LYS A 83 -1.94 15.42 -20.12
CA LYS A 83 -0.67 15.84 -20.76
C LYS A 83 0.16 14.66 -21.31
N GLY A 84 -0.51 13.65 -21.86
CA GLY A 84 0.14 12.45 -22.40
C GLY A 84 0.44 11.34 -21.39
N CYS A 85 0.11 11.51 -20.11
CA CYS A 85 0.31 10.50 -19.06
C CYS A 85 -1.02 9.88 -18.62
N LEU A 86 -1.08 8.55 -18.57
CA LEU A 86 -2.21 7.85 -17.95
C LEU A 86 -2.22 8.13 -16.45
N THR A 87 -3.31 8.75 -15.99
CA THR A 87 -3.43 9.27 -14.63
C THR A 87 -4.71 8.77 -13.97
N LEU A 88 -4.59 8.34 -12.72
CA LEU A 88 -5.70 7.97 -11.86
C LEU A 88 -6.30 9.20 -11.17
N TYR A 89 -7.60 9.10 -10.91
CA TYR A 89 -8.39 10.12 -10.24
C TYR A 89 -9.44 9.47 -9.34
N THR A 90 -9.84 10.18 -8.29
CA THR A 90 -11.00 9.81 -7.48
C THR A 90 -12.28 10.16 -8.24
N GLY A 91 -13.14 9.16 -8.49
CA GLY A 91 -14.41 9.37 -9.18
C GLY A 91 -15.52 9.86 -8.26
N ARG A 92 -16.69 10.11 -8.83
CA ARG A 92 -17.87 10.57 -8.09
C ARG A 92 -18.30 9.52 -7.05
N GLY A 93 -18.36 9.93 -5.78
CA GLY A 93 -18.67 9.03 -4.66
C GLY A 93 -17.56 8.00 -4.38
N GLY A 94 -16.37 8.20 -4.94
CA GLY A 94 -15.16 7.47 -4.59
C GLY A 94 -14.40 8.12 -3.44
N GLU A 95 -13.46 7.37 -2.88
CA GLU A 95 -12.66 7.80 -1.75
C GLU A 95 -11.24 7.25 -1.84
N LEU A 96 -10.31 7.94 -1.17
CA LEU A 96 -8.97 7.48 -0.87
C LEU A 96 -8.92 7.17 0.62
N GLN A 97 -8.75 5.89 0.95
CA GLN A 97 -8.67 5.44 2.34
C GLN A 97 -7.26 4.93 2.62
N LYS A 98 -6.55 5.57 3.56
CA LYS A 98 -5.30 4.99 4.10
C LYS A 98 -5.66 3.73 4.89
N ILE A 99 -5.06 2.60 4.51
CA ILE A 99 -5.29 1.29 5.14
C ILE A 99 -4.03 0.72 5.79
N GLY A 100 -2.90 1.40 5.65
CA GLY A 100 -1.64 1.05 6.30
C GLY A 100 -0.52 1.99 5.86
N ASP A 101 0.68 1.71 6.34
CA ASP A 101 1.92 2.33 5.87
C ASP A 101 3.07 1.34 5.95
N LEU A 102 4.12 1.61 5.17
CA LEU A 102 5.29 0.74 5.06
C LEU A 102 5.99 0.54 6.42
N GLY A 103 6.02 1.58 7.26
CA GLY A 103 6.65 1.51 8.58
C GLY A 103 5.97 0.50 9.50
N ALA A 104 4.64 0.50 9.57
CA ALA A 104 3.88 -0.49 10.31
C ALA A 104 4.09 -1.92 9.78
N VAL A 105 4.14 -2.09 8.45
CA VAL A 105 4.39 -3.40 7.81
C VAL A 105 5.79 -3.92 8.13
N GLN A 106 6.81 -3.06 8.04
CA GLN A 106 8.20 -3.40 8.38
C GLN A 106 8.35 -3.74 9.87
N ALA A 107 7.71 -2.97 10.75
CA ALA A 107 7.74 -3.23 12.19
C ALA A 107 7.04 -4.55 12.54
N ALA A 108 5.91 -4.87 11.90
CA ALA A 108 5.24 -6.17 12.06
C ALA A 108 6.13 -7.32 11.60
N ALA A 109 6.74 -7.22 10.40
CA ALA A 109 7.67 -8.23 9.90
C ALA A 109 8.89 -8.42 10.82
N MET A 110 9.43 -7.33 11.39
CA MET A 110 10.54 -7.39 12.35
C MET A 110 10.13 -8.08 13.66
N ARG A 111 8.92 -7.81 14.18
CA ARG A 111 8.39 -8.45 15.39
C ARG A 111 8.20 -9.96 15.21
N ASP A 112 7.65 -10.38 14.07
CA ASP A 112 7.45 -11.80 13.76
C ASP A 112 8.79 -12.53 13.57
N SER A 113 9.83 -11.84 13.10
CA SER A 113 11.17 -12.40 12.93
C SER A 113 11.92 -12.64 14.25
N ILE A 114 11.63 -11.88 15.32
CA ILE A 114 12.33 -12.02 16.63
C ILE A 114 11.89 -13.28 17.40
N HIS A 115 10.74 -13.89 17.08
CA HIS A 115 10.28 -15.13 17.72
C HIS A 115 10.70 -16.43 17.01
N TYR A 116 11.47 -16.37 15.91
CA TYR A 116 11.97 -17.58 15.25
C TYR A 116 13.42 -17.90 15.66
N TYR A 117 13.57 -18.50 16.84
CA TYR A 117 14.73 -19.33 17.16
C TYR A 117 14.30 -20.81 17.07
N PRO A 118 14.61 -21.53 15.97
CA PRO A 118 14.50 -22.99 15.96
C PRO A 118 15.70 -23.53 16.74
N GLY A 119 15.53 -23.69 18.04
CA GLY A 119 16.60 -24.16 18.91
C GLY A 119 16.03 -24.80 20.15
N ASN A 120 15.47 -26.01 20.00
CA ASN A 120 15.39 -27.00 21.07
C ASN A 120 15.04 -28.40 20.54
N ASP A 121 15.82 -28.91 19.56
CA ASP A 121 16.00 -30.36 19.46
C ASP A 121 17.05 -30.74 20.51
N LEU A 122 16.58 -30.99 21.73
CA LEU A 122 17.35 -31.60 22.80
C LEU A 122 17.77 -33.01 22.34
N HIS A 123 19.06 -33.19 22.09
CA HIS A 123 19.68 -34.50 22.01
C HIS A 123 19.49 -35.21 23.36
N PRO A 124 18.85 -36.40 23.42
CA PRO A 124 18.81 -37.14 24.67
C PRO A 124 20.16 -37.85 24.89
N ASP A 125 20.60 -37.78 26.15
CA ASP A 125 21.46 -38.74 26.84
C ASP A 125 22.96 -38.77 26.53
N LEU A 126 23.71 -37.90 27.23
CA LEU A 126 25.01 -38.28 27.78
C LEU A 126 24.75 -38.91 29.16
N GLU A 127 24.80 -40.24 29.24
CA GLU A 127 24.90 -40.95 30.51
C GLU A 127 26.25 -40.63 31.18
N GLU A 128 26.22 -40.00 32.36
CA GLU A 128 27.33 -39.99 33.31
C GLU A 128 27.15 -41.16 34.31
N PRO A 129 28.25 -41.79 34.75
CA PRO A 129 28.23 -43.13 35.33
C PRO A 129 27.73 -43.13 36.78
N SER A 130 26.75 -43.97 37.09
CA SER A 130 26.37 -44.24 38.48
C SER A 130 27.41 -45.14 39.15
N SER A 131 28.35 -44.53 39.85
CA SER A 131 29.05 -45.19 40.94
C SER A 131 28.09 -45.36 42.13
N LEU A 132 27.77 -46.60 42.53
CA LEU A 132 27.47 -46.97 43.92
C LEU A 132 27.37 -48.49 44.10
N GLY A 133 28.36 -49.03 44.84
CA GLY A 133 28.18 -49.99 45.94
C GLY A 133 27.65 -51.39 45.64
N VAL A 134 28.55 -52.38 45.67
CA VAL A 134 28.72 -53.33 46.81
C VAL A 134 30.17 -53.82 46.85
#